data_AF-A0A7S3AYR3-F1
#
_entry.id   AF-A0A7S3AYR3-F1
#
_cell.length_a   1.000
_cell.length_b   1.000
_cell.length_c   1.000
_cell.angle_alpha   90.00
_cell.angle_beta   90.00
_cell.angle_gamma   90.00
#
_symmetry.space_group_name_H-M   'P 1'
#
loop_
_entity.id
_entity.type
_entity.pdbx_description
1 polymer ?
#
loop_
_entity_poly.entity_id
_entity_poly.type
_entity_poly.pdbx_seq_one_letter_code
_entity_poly.pdbx_strand_id
1 'polypeptide(L)'
;GGVDGAWLELWLPWVESLCSLCLDSRSAVRDHAVVALQRAILHADLKELGAAVWSRCFDRVIFPWLSQLLKREVEGHIDDERLKRRAVTLLSKAFLHHLQELLTLPDFHLLWLRALELLEQFMKSANNELLLEAVPETLKNMLLVMSTSGAFDVGSAVADSGQSLSTITKAVIDGFCPGLCDGEDLVGLWEPAVAIGRAEGLVEEKGAENGAKA
;
A
#
# COMPACT_ATOMS: atom_id res chain seq x y z
N GLY A 1 24.81 -0.57 -0.55
CA GLY A 1 25.99 -1.27 -1.10
C GLY A 1 26.40 -2.48 -0.28
N GLY A 2 26.96 -2.28 0.93
CA GLY A 2 27.34 -3.39 1.82
C GLY A 2 26.19 -3.94 2.67
N VAL A 3 25.41 -3.07 3.30
CA VAL A 3 24.30 -3.46 4.21
C VAL A 3 23.14 -4.09 3.44
N ASP A 4 22.74 -3.49 2.32
CA ASP A 4 21.66 -4.03 1.46
C ASP A 4 21.97 -5.44 0.95
N GLY A 5 23.19 -5.66 0.44
CA GLY A 5 23.62 -6.96 -0.07
C GLY A 5 23.65 -8.01 1.02
N ALA A 6 24.24 -7.69 2.18
CA ALA A 6 24.27 -8.59 3.32
C ALA A 6 22.85 -8.95 3.82
N TRP A 7 21.93 -8.00 3.83
CA TRP A 7 20.55 -8.28 4.23
C TRP A 7 19.86 -9.22 3.24
N LEU A 8 20.03 -8.98 1.93
CA LEU A 8 19.46 -9.84 0.89
C LEU A 8 20.06 -11.26 0.86
N GLU A 9 21.35 -11.40 1.14
CA GLU A 9 22.04 -12.69 1.11
C GLU A 9 21.84 -13.52 2.38
N LEU A 10 21.84 -12.86 3.55
CA LEU A 10 21.84 -13.55 4.84
C LEU A 10 20.47 -13.52 5.51
N TRP A 11 19.79 -12.38 5.47
CA TRP A 11 18.54 -12.17 6.19
C TRP A 11 17.35 -12.66 5.39
N LEU A 12 17.23 -12.26 4.12
CA LEU A 12 16.07 -12.61 3.29
C LEU A 12 15.75 -14.12 3.27
N PRO A 13 16.71 -15.05 3.11
CA PRO A 13 16.43 -16.49 3.17
C PRO A 13 15.88 -16.97 4.52
N TRP A 14 16.27 -16.31 5.61
CA TRP A 14 15.71 -16.58 6.94
C TRP A 14 14.28 -16.06 7.06
N VAL A 15 13.97 -14.89 6.48
CA VAL A 15 12.59 -14.39 6.40
C VAL A 15 11.72 -15.33 5.57
N GLU A 16 12.22 -15.83 4.44
CA GLU A 16 11.53 -16.84 3.60
C GLU A 16 11.23 -18.11 4.42
N SER A 17 12.19 -18.55 5.23
CA SER A 17 12.01 -19.70 6.13
C SER A 17 10.94 -19.43 7.18
N LEU A 18 10.89 -18.25 7.79
CA LEU A 18 9.80 -17.87 8.70
C LEU A 18 8.44 -17.87 8.01
N CYS A 19 8.35 -17.38 6.77
CA CYS A 19 7.12 -17.41 5.99
C CYS A 19 6.59 -18.83 5.76
N SER A 20 7.48 -19.81 5.59
CA SER A 20 7.07 -21.22 5.51
C SER A 20 6.44 -21.71 6.83
N LEU A 21 6.96 -21.27 7.98
CA LEU A 21 6.42 -21.59 9.31
C LEU A 21 5.08 -20.90 9.58
N CYS A 22 4.83 -19.73 8.99
CA CYS A 22 3.52 -19.07 9.02
C CYS A 22 2.42 -19.91 8.35
N LEU A 23 2.78 -20.95 7.60
CA LEU A 23 1.88 -21.89 6.94
C LEU A 23 1.92 -23.30 7.55
N ASP A 24 2.54 -23.49 8.71
CA ASP A 24 2.60 -24.79 9.42
C ASP A 24 1.19 -25.30 9.77
N SER A 25 0.99 -26.61 9.81
CA SER A 25 -0.31 -27.21 10.16
C SER A 25 -0.75 -26.87 11.59
N ARG A 26 0.19 -26.63 12.49
CA ARG A 26 -0.07 -26.29 13.90
C ARG A 26 -0.30 -24.78 14.06
N SER A 27 -1.49 -24.40 14.51
CA SER A 27 -1.87 -22.99 14.75
C SER A 27 -0.92 -22.27 15.69
N ALA A 28 -0.43 -22.93 16.74
CA ALA A 28 0.54 -22.35 17.67
C ALA A 28 1.86 -21.97 16.98
N VAL A 29 2.35 -22.78 16.03
CA VAL A 29 3.57 -22.46 15.27
C VAL A 29 3.32 -21.27 14.36
N ARG A 30 2.19 -21.25 13.64
CA ARG A 30 1.80 -20.10 12.80
C ARG A 30 1.71 -18.81 13.60
N ASP A 31 1.09 -18.85 14.78
CA ASP A 31 0.94 -17.70 15.66
C ASP A 31 2.29 -17.07 16.04
N HIS A 32 3.25 -17.90 16.45
CA HIS A 32 4.59 -17.42 16.80
C HIS A 32 5.38 -16.97 15.57
N ALA A 33 5.28 -17.71 14.46
CA ALA A 33 5.97 -17.40 13.22
C ALA A 33 5.52 -16.05 12.63
N VAL A 34 4.21 -15.76 12.65
CA VAL A 34 3.69 -14.47 12.20
C VAL A 34 4.25 -13.35 13.05
N VAL A 35 4.22 -13.47 14.39
CA VAL A 35 4.78 -12.43 15.28
C VAL A 35 6.28 -12.23 15.02
N ALA A 36 7.04 -13.31 14.84
CA ALA A 36 8.46 -13.24 14.50
C ALA A 36 8.68 -12.54 13.14
N LEU A 37 7.87 -12.88 12.13
CA LEU A 37 7.90 -12.26 10.81
C LEU A 37 7.61 -10.75 10.89
N GLN A 38 6.57 -10.34 11.63
CA GLN A 38 6.26 -8.92 11.81
C GLN A 38 7.45 -8.17 12.43
N ARG A 39 8.07 -8.73 13.46
CA ARG A 39 9.23 -8.11 14.11
C ARG A 39 10.44 -8.07 13.17
N ALA A 40 10.65 -9.12 12.37
CA ALA A 40 11.75 -9.20 11.44
C ALA A 40 11.68 -8.17 10.32
N ILE A 41 10.47 -7.80 9.86
CA ILE A 41 10.31 -6.86 8.72
C ILE A 41 9.97 -5.42 9.14
N LEU A 42 9.57 -5.21 10.40
CA LEU A 42 9.20 -3.89 10.96
C LEU A 42 10.17 -3.39 12.03
N HIS A 43 11.35 -3.99 12.16
CA HIS A 43 12.33 -3.58 13.16
C HIS A 43 12.86 -2.17 12.86
N ALA A 44 12.94 -1.31 13.87
CA ALA A 44 13.28 0.10 13.69
C ALA A 44 14.69 0.33 13.08
N ASP A 45 15.61 -0.59 13.32
CA ASP A 45 16.98 -0.52 12.79
C ASP A 45 17.08 -0.85 11.28
N LEU A 46 15.98 -1.28 10.65
CA LEU A 46 15.95 -1.60 9.22
C LEU A 46 15.72 -0.36 8.34
N LYS A 47 15.55 0.83 8.93
CA LYS A 47 15.37 2.11 8.22
C LYS A 47 16.54 2.50 7.33
N GLU A 48 17.70 1.85 7.49
CA GLU A 48 18.88 2.07 6.65
C GLU A 48 18.83 1.29 5.32
N LEU A 49 17.87 0.38 5.14
CA LEU A 49 17.75 -0.45 3.94
C LEU A 49 17.09 0.32 2.79
N GLY A 50 17.68 0.21 1.61
CA GLY A 50 17.18 0.91 0.41
C GLY A 50 15.89 0.32 -0.18
N ALA A 51 15.23 1.10 -1.02
CA ALA A 51 13.97 0.75 -1.69
C ALA A 51 14.02 -0.58 -2.46
N ALA A 52 15.14 -0.87 -3.14
CA ALA A 52 15.33 -2.12 -3.89
C ALA A 52 15.33 -3.36 -2.98
N VAL A 53 15.80 -3.23 -1.73
CA VAL A 53 15.79 -4.32 -0.75
C VAL A 53 14.36 -4.61 -0.32
N TRP A 54 13.59 -3.57 -0.03
CA TRP A 54 12.18 -3.72 0.36
C TRP A 54 11.33 -4.25 -0.78
N SER A 55 11.48 -3.73 -2.00
CA SER A 55 10.86 -4.29 -3.21
C SER A 55 11.11 -5.80 -3.30
N ARG A 56 12.38 -6.22 -3.16
CA ARG A 56 12.73 -7.65 -3.20
C ARG A 56 12.12 -8.45 -2.04
N CYS A 57 12.02 -7.86 -0.85
CA CYS A 57 11.34 -8.47 0.30
C CYS A 57 9.85 -8.69 0.01
N PHE A 58 9.16 -7.71 -0.56
CA PHE A 58 7.76 -7.86 -0.98
C PHE A 58 7.61 -9.00 -2.01
N ASP A 59 8.43 -9.00 -3.05
CA ASP A 59 8.33 -9.96 -4.14
C ASP A 59 8.68 -11.40 -3.76
N ARG A 60 9.65 -11.59 -2.86
CA ARG A 60 10.14 -12.92 -2.49
C ARG A 60 9.51 -13.49 -1.23
N VAL A 61 9.03 -12.64 -0.34
CA VAL A 61 8.58 -13.04 1.00
C VAL A 61 7.10 -12.72 1.18
N ILE A 62 6.75 -11.44 1.19
CA ILE A 62 5.41 -11.01 1.64
C ILE A 62 4.34 -11.46 0.66
N PHE A 63 4.46 -11.14 -0.63
CA PHE A 63 3.47 -11.53 -1.63
C PHE A 63 3.38 -13.05 -1.82
N PRO A 64 4.49 -13.81 -1.94
CA PRO A 64 4.41 -15.27 -2.04
C PRO A 64 3.78 -15.92 -0.81
N TRP A 65 4.05 -15.42 0.39
CA TRP A 65 3.43 -15.93 1.62
C TRP A 65 1.92 -15.74 1.61
N LEU A 66 1.45 -14.54 1.24
CA LEU A 66 0.03 -14.21 1.15
C LEU A 66 -0.68 -15.08 0.09
N SER A 67 -0.10 -15.20 -1.11
CA SER A 67 -0.64 -16.07 -2.16
C SER A 67 -0.67 -17.55 -1.74
N GLN A 68 0.36 -18.02 -1.04
CA GLN A 68 0.38 -19.40 -0.54
C GLN A 68 -0.65 -19.65 0.56
N LEU A 69 -0.93 -18.66 1.42
CA LEU A 69 -1.99 -18.77 2.42
C LEU A 69 -3.35 -18.97 1.76
N LEU A 70 -3.69 -18.12 0.77
CA LEU A 70 -4.92 -18.24 -0.01
C LEU A 70 -5.00 -19.58 -0.75
N LYS A 71 -3.88 -20.04 -1.33
CA LYS A 71 -3.82 -21.35 -2.00
C LYS A 71 -4.12 -22.50 -1.03
N ARG A 72 -3.49 -22.52 0.15
CA ARG A 72 -3.68 -23.59 1.15
C ARG A 72 -5.08 -23.62 1.72
N GLU A 73 -5.75 -22.48 1.76
CA GLU A 73 -7.15 -22.40 2.13
C GLU A 73 -8.06 -23.04 1.07
N VAL A 74 -7.87 -22.71 -0.20
CA VAL A 74 -8.63 -23.33 -1.31
C VAL A 74 -8.43 -24.85 -1.32
N GLU A 75 -7.24 -25.32 -0.95
CA GLU A 75 -6.93 -26.75 -0.80
C GLU A 75 -7.51 -27.39 0.48
N GLY A 76 -8.10 -26.61 1.39
CA GLY A 76 -8.64 -27.09 2.67
C GLY A 76 -7.58 -27.43 3.72
N HIS A 77 -6.32 -27.05 3.50
CA HIS A 77 -5.20 -27.31 4.42
C HIS A 77 -5.15 -26.32 5.58
N ILE A 78 -5.58 -25.07 5.36
CA ILE A 78 -5.61 -24.01 6.38
C ILE A 78 -6.93 -23.26 6.28
N ASP A 79 -7.78 -23.41 7.29
CA ASP A 79 -8.95 -22.56 7.48
C ASP A 79 -8.77 -21.77 8.79
N ASP A 80 -8.15 -20.60 8.68
CA ASP A 80 -7.76 -19.78 9.82
C ASP A 80 -7.98 -18.30 9.52
N GLU A 81 -9.20 -17.83 9.76
CA GLU A 81 -9.60 -16.46 9.51
C GLU A 81 -8.77 -15.43 10.32
N ARG A 82 -8.31 -15.82 11.52
CA ARG A 82 -7.43 -14.97 12.35
C ARG A 82 -6.07 -14.79 11.69
N LEU A 83 -5.52 -15.85 11.10
CA LEU A 83 -4.30 -15.77 10.31
C LEU A 83 -4.47 -14.88 9.09
N LYS A 84 -5.59 -14.99 8.36
CA LYS A 84 -5.89 -14.11 7.22
C LYS A 84 -5.94 -12.63 7.62
N ARG A 85 -6.63 -12.29 8.71
CA ARG A 85 -6.65 -10.92 9.25
C ARG A 85 -5.25 -10.41 9.58
N ARG A 86 -4.41 -11.25 10.19
CA ARG A 86 -3.02 -10.91 10.47
C ARG A 86 -2.19 -10.74 9.21
N ALA A 87 -2.46 -11.50 8.15
CA ALA A 87 -1.84 -11.37 6.84
C ALA A 87 -2.17 -10.02 6.19
N VAL A 88 -3.45 -9.65 6.12
CA VAL A 88 -3.90 -8.33 5.64
C VAL A 88 -3.28 -7.19 6.46
N THR A 89 -3.28 -7.34 7.79
CA THR A 89 -2.66 -6.36 8.70
C THR A 89 -1.16 -6.24 8.45
N LEU A 90 -0.46 -7.35 8.23
CA LEU A 90 0.98 -7.35 8.00
C LEU A 90 1.32 -6.70 6.66
N LEU A 91 0.58 -7.04 5.60
CA LEU A 91 0.72 -6.41 4.28
C LEU A 91 0.60 -4.89 4.41
N SER A 92 -0.49 -4.41 4.99
CA SER A 92 -0.74 -2.97 5.17
C SER A 92 0.36 -2.30 5.99
N LYS A 93 0.70 -2.86 7.16
CA LYS A 93 1.72 -2.28 8.03
C LYS A 93 3.09 -2.25 7.39
N ALA A 94 3.52 -3.33 6.76
CA ALA A 94 4.83 -3.38 6.10
C ALA A 94 4.89 -2.42 4.92
N PHE A 95 3.83 -2.35 4.12
CA PHE A 95 3.80 -1.49 2.93
C PHE A 95 3.85 -0.01 3.33
N LEU A 96 3.07 0.39 4.35
CA LEU A 96 3.09 1.76 4.87
C LEU A 96 4.37 2.10 5.63
N HIS A 97 4.94 1.13 6.36
CA HIS A 97 6.17 1.34 7.12
C HIS A 97 7.35 1.72 6.23
N HIS A 98 7.41 1.12 5.03
CA HIS A 98 8.49 1.32 4.04
C HIS A 98 8.06 2.21 2.86
N LEU A 99 6.92 2.90 2.99
CA LEU A 99 6.29 3.60 1.88
C LEU A 99 7.20 4.67 1.28
N GLN A 100 7.91 5.43 2.10
CA GLN A 100 8.77 6.53 1.64
C GLN A 100 9.89 6.01 0.74
N GLU A 101 10.52 4.90 1.13
CA GLU A 101 11.54 4.22 0.34
C GLU A 101 10.91 3.64 -0.93
N LEU A 102 9.77 2.95 -0.83
CA LEU A 102 9.09 2.34 -1.97
C LEU A 102 8.65 3.37 -3.03
N LEU A 103 8.24 4.57 -2.63
CA LEU A 103 7.87 5.66 -3.55
C LEU A 103 9.03 6.13 -4.42
N THR A 104 10.28 5.85 -4.04
CA THR A 104 11.46 6.18 -4.87
C THR A 104 11.65 5.20 -6.05
N LEU A 105 10.90 4.10 -6.09
CA LEU A 105 11.02 3.08 -7.14
C LEU A 105 10.32 3.53 -8.43
N PRO A 106 10.95 3.37 -9.61
CA PRO A 106 10.33 3.70 -10.89
C PRO A 106 9.09 2.82 -11.19
N ASP A 107 9.07 1.61 -10.64
CA ASP A 107 8.03 0.59 -10.81
C ASP A 107 7.15 0.43 -9.57
N PHE A 108 7.12 1.42 -8.67
CA PHE A 108 6.28 1.42 -7.46
C PHE A 108 4.82 1.01 -7.73
N HIS A 109 4.26 1.47 -8.84
CA HIS A 109 2.89 1.15 -9.26
C HIS A 109 2.64 -0.37 -9.38
N LEU A 110 3.62 -1.16 -9.83
CA LEU A 110 3.47 -2.62 -9.92
C LEU A 110 3.36 -3.25 -8.54
N LEU A 111 4.18 -2.81 -7.58
CA LEU A 111 4.13 -3.28 -6.19
C LEU A 111 2.79 -2.91 -5.54
N TRP A 112 2.31 -1.70 -5.77
CA TRP A 112 1.01 -1.24 -5.25
C TRP A 112 -0.16 -2.03 -5.83
N LEU A 113 -0.20 -2.20 -7.16
CA LEU A 113 -1.25 -2.97 -7.82
C LEU A 113 -1.23 -4.44 -7.39
N ARG A 114 -0.05 -5.01 -7.15
CA ARG A 114 0.07 -6.36 -6.61
C ARG A 114 -0.47 -6.46 -5.18
N ALA A 115 -0.26 -5.44 -4.34
CA ALA A 115 -0.85 -5.39 -3.01
C ALA A 115 -2.39 -5.32 -3.07
N LEU A 116 -2.95 -4.48 -3.96
CA LEU A 116 -4.40 -4.40 -4.19
C LEU A 116 -5.00 -5.73 -4.65
N GLU A 117 -4.34 -6.40 -5.60
CA GLU A 117 -4.78 -7.71 -6.11
C GLU A 117 -4.87 -8.75 -4.98
N LEU A 118 -3.90 -8.75 -4.05
CA LEU A 118 -3.92 -9.65 -2.90
C LEU A 118 -5.05 -9.30 -1.92
N LEU A 119 -5.27 -8.00 -1.63
CA LEU A 119 -6.38 -7.56 -0.78
C LEU A 119 -7.74 -7.98 -1.36
N GLU A 120 -7.93 -7.83 -2.67
CA GLU A 120 -9.09 -8.32 -3.40
C GLU A 120 -9.26 -9.84 -3.25
N GLN A 121 -8.18 -10.62 -3.43
CA GLN A 121 -8.23 -12.08 -3.26
C GLN A 121 -8.59 -12.49 -1.83
N PHE A 122 -8.11 -11.77 -0.81
CA PHE A 122 -8.52 -12.01 0.58
C PHE A 122 -10.00 -11.70 0.80
N MET A 123 -10.54 -10.62 0.23
CA MET A 123 -11.98 -10.34 0.26
C MET A 123 -12.80 -11.41 -0.43
N LYS A 124 -12.30 -12.03 -1.50
CA LYS A 124 -13.00 -13.09 -2.25
C LYS A 124 -12.75 -14.49 -1.69
N SER A 125 -11.91 -14.64 -0.67
CA SER A 125 -11.62 -15.93 -0.05
C SER A 125 -12.81 -16.48 0.75
N ALA A 126 -12.83 -17.78 1.06
CA ALA A 126 -13.90 -18.36 1.89
C ALA A 126 -13.78 -17.87 3.35
N ASN A 127 -14.84 -17.98 4.15
CA ASN A 127 -14.83 -17.53 5.56
C ASN A 127 -14.25 -16.11 5.71
N ASN A 128 -14.79 -15.18 4.94
CA ASN A 128 -14.30 -13.80 4.81
C ASN A 128 -15.14 -12.80 5.60
N GLU A 129 -16.08 -13.24 6.44
CA GLU A 129 -17.03 -12.34 7.12
C GLU A 129 -16.31 -11.19 7.84
N LEU A 130 -15.23 -11.47 8.57
CA LEU A 130 -14.46 -10.43 9.24
C LEU A 130 -13.48 -9.71 8.29
N LEU A 131 -13.19 -10.26 7.11
CA LEU A 131 -12.35 -9.61 6.09
C LEU A 131 -13.13 -8.64 5.22
N LEU A 132 -14.44 -8.87 5.02
CA LEU A 132 -15.31 -7.99 4.25
C LEU A 132 -15.40 -6.58 4.86
N GLU A 133 -15.25 -6.46 6.17
CA GLU A 133 -15.15 -5.16 6.86
C GLU A 133 -13.69 -4.71 7.06
N ALA A 134 -12.80 -5.65 7.42
CA ALA A 134 -11.42 -5.30 7.75
C ALA A 134 -10.61 -4.84 6.54
N VAL A 135 -10.83 -5.41 5.34
CA VAL A 135 -10.07 -5.02 4.14
C VAL A 135 -10.43 -3.62 3.68
N PRO A 136 -11.71 -3.22 3.52
CA PRO A 136 -12.07 -1.84 3.17
C PRO A 136 -11.51 -0.81 4.14
N GLU A 137 -11.61 -1.07 5.46
CA GLU A 137 -11.07 -0.16 6.47
C GLU A 137 -9.53 -0.07 6.41
N THR A 138 -8.86 -1.21 6.20
CA THR A 138 -7.41 -1.25 6.01
C THR A 138 -7.01 -0.46 4.76
N LEU A 139 -7.74 -0.65 3.66
CA LEU A 139 -7.47 0.00 2.38
C LEU A 139 -7.68 1.51 2.45
N LYS A 140 -8.78 1.97 3.08
CA LYS A 140 -9.03 3.39 3.35
C LYS A 140 -7.85 4.03 4.08
N ASN A 141 -7.39 3.40 5.16
CA ASN A 141 -6.26 3.91 5.95
C ASN A 141 -4.95 3.92 5.14
N MET A 142 -4.72 2.93 4.28
CA MET A 142 -3.56 2.93 3.38
C MET A 142 -3.62 4.07 2.36
N LEU A 143 -4.77 4.29 1.72
CA LEU A 143 -4.95 5.35 0.75
C LEU A 143 -4.73 6.74 1.35
N LEU A 144 -5.24 6.98 2.56
CA LEU A 144 -5.04 8.24 3.27
C LEU A 144 -3.57 8.50 3.59
N VAL A 145 -2.84 7.49 4.07
CA VAL A 145 -1.40 7.61 4.36
C VAL A 145 -0.59 7.78 3.07
N MET A 146 -0.96 7.07 2.00
CA MET A 146 -0.33 7.22 0.69
C MET A 146 -0.53 8.62 0.10
N SER A 147 -1.74 9.17 0.23
CA SER A 147 -2.05 10.54 -0.19
C SER A 147 -1.21 11.57 0.55
N THR A 148 -1.16 11.49 1.89
CA THR A 148 -0.34 12.41 2.70
C THR A 148 1.16 12.27 2.46
N SER A 149 1.59 11.13 1.89
CA SER A 149 2.97 10.87 1.48
C SER A 149 3.29 11.32 0.05
N GLY A 150 2.34 11.93 -0.67
CA GLY A 150 2.52 12.41 -2.05
C GLY A 150 2.44 11.31 -3.12
N ALA A 151 1.96 10.11 -2.79
CA ALA A 151 1.92 8.98 -3.72
C ALA A 151 1.03 9.23 -4.95
N PHE A 152 0.06 10.13 -4.83
CA PHE A 152 -0.93 10.44 -5.86
C PHE A 152 -0.72 11.81 -6.52
N ASP A 153 0.39 12.48 -6.25
CA ASP A 153 0.66 13.82 -6.77
C ASP A 153 0.85 13.84 -8.30
N VAL A 154 0.53 15.00 -8.90
CA VAL A 154 0.55 15.24 -10.35
C VAL A 154 1.97 15.08 -10.89
N GLY A 155 2.19 14.07 -11.73
CA GLY A 155 3.51 13.72 -12.27
C GLY A 155 3.90 12.25 -12.06
N SER A 156 3.18 11.52 -11.19
CA SER A 156 3.29 10.06 -11.02
C SER A 156 2.57 9.28 -12.15
N ALA A 157 2.83 9.66 -13.41
CA ALA A 157 2.29 8.93 -14.55
C ALA A 157 2.81 7.48 -14.49
N VAL A 158 1.87 6.53 -14.55
CA VAL A 158 2.20 5.10 -14.54
C VAL A 158 2.49 4.66 -15.97
N ALA A 159 3.77 4.44 -16.24
CA ALA A 159 4.27 3.99 -17.56
C ALA A 159 3.86 4.92 -18.73
N ASP A 160 4.08 4.46 -19.97
CA ASP A 160 3.73 5.18 -21.21
C ASP A 160 2.20 5.28 -21.45
N SER A 161 1.37 4.81 -20.52
CA SER A 161 -0.10 4.77 -20.64
C SER A 161 -0.77 6.15 -20.50
N GLY A 162 -0.06 7.13 -19.93
CA GLY A 162 -0.59 8.47 -19.64
C GLY A 162 -1.60 8.52 -18.48
N GLN A 163 -1.90 7.39 -17.83
CA GLN A 163 -2.80 7.35 -16.67
C GLN A 163 -2.03 7.60 -15.37
N SER A 164 -2.62 8.37 -14.46
CA SER A 164 -2.06 8.59 -13.11
C SER A 164 -2.28 7.35 -12.22
N LEU A 165 -1.41 7.19 -11.22
CA LEU A 165 -1.58 6.13 -10.21
C LEU A 165 -2.93 6.22 -9.50
N SER A 166 -3.42 7.44 -9.20
CA SER A 166 -4.73 7.68 -8.61
C SER A 166 -5.87 7.16 -9.48
N THR A 167 -5.83 7.40 -10.79
CA THR A 167 -6.84 6.95 -11.74
C THR A 167 -6.93 5.42 -11.78
N ILE A 168 -5.78 4.75 -11.90
CA ILE A 168 -5.72 3.28 -11.94
C ILE A 168 -6.16 2.69 -10.60
N THR A 169 -5.69 3.27 -9.49
CA THR A 169 -6.05 2.82 -8.14
C THR A 169 -7.56 2.90 -7.92
N LYS A 170 -8.20 4.03 -8.28
CA LYS A 170 -9.66 4.18 -8.17
C LYS A 170 -10.39 3.10 -8.97
N ALA A 171 -10.01 2.92 -10.24
CA ALA A 171 -10.66 1.97 -11.13
C ALA A 171 -10.56 0.52 -10.62
N VAL A 172 -9.41 0.13 -10.05
CA VAL A 172 -9.22 -1.20 -9.46
C VAL A 172 -10.10 -1.36 -8.22
N ILE A 173 -10.11 -0.37 -7.32
CA ILE A 173 -10.89 -0.44 -6.07
C ILE A 173 -12.40 -0.45 -6.34
N ASP A 174 -12.89 0.39 -7.25
CA ASP A 174 -14.30 0.40 -7.65
C ASP A 174 -14.75 -0.97 -8.19
N GLY A 175 -13.82 -1.74 -8.77
CA GLY A 175 -14.09 -3.08 -9.29
C GLY A 175 -14.33 -4.16 -8.23
N PHE A 176 -13.68 -4.08 -7.06
CA PHE A 176 -13.79 -5.13 -6.03
C PHE A 176 -14.37 -4.67 -4.69
N CYS A 177 -14.38 -3.36 -4.43
CA CYS A 177 -14.88 -2.74 -3.21
C CYS A 177 -15.71 -1.48 -3.55
N PRO A 178 -16.87 -1.64 -4.21
CA PRO A 178 -17.68 -0.53 -4.70
C PRO A 178 -18.15 0.38 -3.55
N GLY A 179 -18.15 1.69 -3.79
CA GLY A 179 -18.56 2.70 -2.82
C GLY A 179 -17.47 3.14 -1.84
N LEU A 180 -16.33 2.44 -1.76
CA LEU A 180 -15.23 2.85 -0.87
C LEU A 180 -14.64 4.21 -1.30
N CYS A 181 -14.38 4.37 -2.59
CA CYS A 181 -13.79 5.59 -3.15
C CYS A 181 -14.70 6.82 -3.05
N ASP A 182 -16.02 6.62 -2.89
CA ASP A 182 -17.03 7.68 -2.78
C ASP A 182 -17.20 8.19 -1.34
N GLY A 183 -16.50 7.59 -0.38
CA GLY A 183 -16.52 8.03 1.01
C GLY A 183 -15.96 9.45 1.18
N GLU A 184 -16.52 10.21 2.12
CA GLU A 184 -16.15 11.62 2.37
C GLU A 184 -14.64 11.82 2.58
N ASP A 185 -13.98 10.85 3.20
CA ASP A 185 -12.53 10.87 3.46
C ASP A 185 -11.68 10.72 2.18
N LEU A 186 -12.22 10.09 1.13
CA LEU A 186 -11.47 9.70 -0.07
C LEU A 186 -11.90 10.45 -1.34
N VAL A 187 -13.10 11.03 -1.37
CA VAL A 187 -13.65 11.65 -2.60
C VAL A 187 -12.71 12.71 -3.21
N GLY A 188 -12.04 13.50 -2.37
CA GLY A 188 -11.09 14.54 -2.81
C GLY A 188 -9.76 14.00 -3.33
N LEU A 189 -9.43 12.72 -3.10
CA LEU A 189 -8.18 12.10 -3.55
C LEU A 189 -8.16 11.86 -5.06
N TRP A 190 -9.34 11.71 -5.67
CA TRP A 190 -9.49 11.32 -7.06
C TRP A 190 -9.69 12.51 -8.02
N GLU A 191 -9.89 13.71 -7.48
CA GLU A 191 -10.09 14.90 -8.30
C GLU A 191 -8.77 15.34 -8.96
N PRO A 192 -8.78 15.68 -10.27
CA PRO A 192 -7.62 16.29 -10.89
C PRO A 192 -7.29 17.62 -10.20
N ALA A 193 -6.03 17.89 -9.89
CA ALA A 193 -5.56 19.11 -9.18
C ALA A 193 -5.83 20.45 -9.90
N VAL A 194 -6.70 20.49 -10.92
CA VAL A 194 -6.95 21.62 -11.82
C VAL A 194 -7.89 22.68 -11.22
N ALA A 195 -8.50 22.47 -10.04
CA ALA A 195 -9.50 23.40 -9.52
C ALA A 195 -9.01 24.48 -8.53
N ILE A 196 -7.78 24.44 -8.00
CA ILE A 196 -7.33 25.35 -6.92
C ILE A 196 -6.25 26.35 -7.39
N GLY A 197 -6.11 26.57 -8.71
CA GLY A 197 -5.01 27.35 -9.28
C GLY A 197 -5.38 28.42 -10.31
N ARG A 198 -6.64 28.87 -10.39
CA ARG A 198 -7.05 30.03 -11.22
C ARG A 198 -7.99 30.96 -10.45
N ALA A 199 -7.46 31.55 -9.39
CA ALA A 199 -7.93 32.83 -8.87
C ALA A 199 -6.70 33.70 -8.55
N GLU A 200 -5.74 33.76 -9.46
CA GLU A 200 -4.78 34.86 -9.48
C GLU A 200 -5.49 36.12 -9.99
N GLY A 201 -5.44 37.18 -9.19
CA GLY A 201 -5.27 38.55 -9.67
C GLY A 201 -6.26 39.04 -10.73
N LEU A 202 -7.45 39.44 -10.31
CA LEU A 202 -8.24 40.43 -11.04
C LEU A 202 -8.40 41.70 -10.20
N VAL A 203 -7.40 42.58 -10.35
CA VAL A 203 -7.50 44.05 -10.40
C VAL A 203 -8.14 44.75 -9.20
N GLU A 204 -7.33 45.09 -8.19
CA GLU A 204 -7.49 46.34 -7.43
C GLU A 204 -6.50 47.38 -7.97
N GLU A 205 -6.98 48.25 -8.86
CA GLU A 205 -6.36 49.57 -9.05
C GLU A 205 -7.47 50.58 -9.35
N LYS A 206 -8.05 51.13 -8.27
CA LYS A 206 -8.78 52.40 -8.32
C LYS A 206 -8.21 53.30 -7.23
N GLY A 207 -7.23 54.11 -7.60
CA GLY A 207 -6.62 55.09 -6.71
C GLY A 207 -5.89 56.18 -7.47
N ALA A 208 -6.49 57.38 -7.46
CA ALA A 208 -5.87 58.69 -7.62
C ALA A 208 -5.49 59.17 -9.03
N GLU A 209 -6.41 59.91 -9.65
CA GLU A 209 -6.04 61.20 -10.28
C GLU A 209 -7.27 62.10 -10.34
N ASN A 210 -7.32 63.10 -9.45
CA ASN A 210 -8.02 64.37 -9.71
C ASN A 210 -7.62 65.40 -8.65
N GLY A 211 -6.64 66.22 -9.01
CA GLY A 211 -6.25 67.39 -8.24
C GLY A 211 -5.32 68.28 -9.04
N ALA A 212 -5.87 69.27 -9.74
CA ALA A 212 -5.38 70.65 -9.79
C ALA A 212 -6.16 71.46 -10.83
N LYS A 213 -7.17 72.20 -10.35
CA LYS A 213 -7.59 73.48 -10.93
C LYS A 213 -6.82 74.57 -10.19
N ALA A 214 -5.97 75.29 -10.90
CA ALA A 214 -5.62 76.69 -10.66
C ALA A 214 -4.96 77.23 -11.94
#